data_AF-A0A3M2H1H3-F1
#
_entry.id   AF-A0A3M2H1H3-F1
#
_cell.length_a   1.000
_cell.length_b   1.000
_cell.length_c   1.000
_cell.angle_alpha   90.00
_cell.angle_beta   90.00
_cell.angle_gamma   90.00
#
_symmetry.space_group_name_H-M   'P 1'
#
loop_
_entity.id
_entity.type
_entity.pdbx_description
1 polymer ?
#
loop_
_entity_poly.entity_id
_entity_poly.type
_entity_poly.pdbx_seq_one_letter_code
_entity_poly.pdbx_strand_id
1 'polypeptide(L)'
;MFAGTSRLGGVVVLAGDDPAAKSSTLPSSSAAALADRHIPLLYPGDVQEALDLGRHAIALSRLSGLWVGLKIVADVADGTGTVDLHPDRLVPRLPELA
;
A
#
# COMPACT_ATOMS: atom_id res chain seq x y z
N MET A 1 -2.16 -3.96 23.45
CA MET A 1 -0.98 -3.09 23.29
C MET A 1 -1.17 -2.32 21.99
N PHE A 2 -1.74 -1.12 22.05
CA PHE A 2 -2.04 -0.32 20.85
C PHE A 2 -0.82 0.54 20.51
N ALA A 3 0.22 -0.10 19.98
CA ALA A 3 1.34 0.61 19.40
C ALA A 3 0.96 1.00 17.96
N GLY A 4 0.17 2.07 17.83
CA GLY A 4 0.05 2.78 16.57
C GLY A 4 1.40 3.36 16.13
N THR A 5 1.51 3.77 14.88
CA THR A 5 2.72 4.42 14.38
C THR A 5 2.89 5.79 15.03
N SER A 6 4.13 6.19 15.33
CA SER A 6 4.45 7.54 15.83
C SER A 6 3.96 8.61 14.85
N ARG A 7 3.59 9.80 15.33
CA ARG A 7 3.25 10.96 14.45
C ARG A 7 4.38 11.31 13.47
N LEU A 8 5.63 11.05 13.85
CA LEU A 8 6.81 11.26 13.00
C LEU A 8 7.25 9.98 12.27
N GLY A 9 6.56 8.86 12.50
CA GLY A 9 6.83 7.55 11.91
C GLY A 9 5.65 7.02 11.10
N GLY A 10 5.86 5.96 10.35
CA GLY A 10 4.80 5.29 9.58
C GLY A 10 5.25 3.88 9.25
N VAL A 11 4.29 2.97 9.08
CA VAL A 11 4.53 1.58 8.73
C VAL A 11 3.70 1.25 7.51
N VAL A 12 4.40 0.84 6.44
CA VAL A 12 3.79 0.32 5.22
C VAL A 12 4.09 -1.16 5.14
N VAL A 13 3.04 -1.98 5.05
CA VAL A 13 3.14 -3.42 4.81
C VAL A 13 3.09 -3.66 3.31
N LEU A 14 4.15 -4.22 2.73
CA LEU A 14 4.14 -4.67 1.34
C LEU A 14 3.71 -6.14 1.30
N ALA A 15 2.57 -6.41 0.67
CA ALA A 15 2.02 -7.76 0.56
C ALA A 15 2.00 -8.19 -0.91
N GLY A 16 2.78 -9.21 -1.25
CA GLY A 16 2.77 -9.81 -2.58
C GLY A 16 1.64 -10.82 -2.73
N ASP A 17 0.80 -10.65 -3.76
CA ASP A 17 -0.30 -11.55 -4.09
C ASP A 17 -0.09 -12.17 -5.48
N ASP A 18 -0.50 -13.42 -5.65
CA ASP A 18 -0.47 -14.13 -6.93
C ASP A 18 -1.80 -14.85 -7.17
N PRO A 19 -2.87 -14.11 -7.55
CA PRO A 19 -4.20 -14.71 -7.74
C PRO A 19 -4.27 -15.69 -8.91
N ALA A 20 -3.35 -15.54 -9.88
CA ALA A 20 -3.25 -16.39 -11.05
C ALA A 20 -2.34 -17.61 -10.82
N ALA A 21 -1.68 -17.72 -9.66
CA ALA A 21 -0.69 -18.74 -9.36
C ALA A 21 0.42 -18.82 -10.45
N LYS A 22 0.84 -17.66 -10.97
CA LYS A 22 1.87 -17.55 -12.02
C LYS A 22 3.23 -18.06 -11.54
N SER A 23 3.55 -17.80 -10.28
CA SER A 23 4.82 -18.16 -9.63
C SER A 23 4.60 -19.03 -8.39
N SER A 24 3.39 -19.03 -7.83
CA SER A 24 2.98 -19.79 -6.66
C SER A 24 2.38 -21.15 -7.04
N THR A 25 2.51 -22.15 -6.16
CA THR A 25 1.85 -23.46 -6.36
C THR A 25 0.32 -23.36 -6.29
N LEU A 26 -0.22 -22.38 -5.55
CA LEU A 26 -1.65 -22.15 -5.36
C LEU A 26 -1.94 -20.64 -5.43
N PRO A 27 -3.17 -20.23 -5.83
CA PRO A 27 -3.59 -18.84 -5.78
C PRO A 27 -3.45 -18.26 -4.37
N SER A 28 -2.93 -17.04 -4.26
CA SER A 28 -2.74 -16.36 -2.99
C SER A 28 -3.40 -14.98 -2.98
N SER A 29 -3.95 -14.61 -1.81
CA SER A 29 -4.51 -13.29 -1.57
C SER A 29 -4.36 -12.90 -0.10
N SER A 30 -3.66 -11.81 0.16
CA SER A 30 -3.37 -11.30 1.50
C SER A 30 -4.48 -10.43 2.06
N ALA A 31 -5.49 -10.09 1.24
CA ALA A 31 -6.53 -9.12 1.59
C ALA A 31 -7.31 -9.51 2.86
N ALA A 32 -7.72 -10.77 2.98
CA ALA A 32 -8.47 -11.24 4.16
C ALA A 32 -7.63 -11.20 5.43
N ALA A 33 -6.35 -11.58 5.35
CA ALA A 33 -5.44 -11.59 6.51
C ALA A 33 -5.09 -10.18 7.02
N LEU A 34 -5.04 -9.20 6.11
CA LEU A 34 -4.84 -7.79 6.44
C LEU A 34 -6.13 -7.14 6.96
N ALA A 35 -7.28 -7.50 6.39
CA ALA A 35 -8.59 -7.04 6.86
C ALA A 35 -8.88 -7.52 8.29
N ASP A 36 -8.55 -8.78 8.62
CA ASP A 36 -8.64 -9.33 9.98
C ASP A 36 -7.82 -8.52 11.01
N ARG A 37 -6.70 -7.95 10.56
CA ARG A 37 -5.84 -7.06 11.37
C ARG A 37 -6.27 -5.60 11.35
N HIS A 38 -7.40 -5.27 10.71
CA HIS A 38 -7.89 -3.91 10.56
C HIS A 38 -6.85 -2.97 9.90
N ILE A 39 -6.02 -3.51 9.02
CA ILE A 39 -5.02 -2.75 8.25
C ILE A 39 -5.72 -2.19 7.00
N PRO A 40 -5.80 -0.85 6.84
CA PRO A 40 -6.27 -0.24 5.59
C PRO A 40 -5.41 -0.72 4.42
N LEU A 41 -6.05 -1.09 3.30
CA LEU A 41 -5.37 -1.69 2.16
C LEU A 41 -5.50 -0.82 0.91
N LEU A 42 -4.36 -0.52 0.28
CA LEU A 42 -4.27 0.09 -1.05
C LEU A 42 -3.85 -0.99 -2.06
N TYR A 43 -4.38 -0.91 -3.27
CA TYR A 43 -4.15 -1.90 -4.33
C TYR A 43 -3.86 -1.17 -5.66
N PRO A 44 -2.58 -1.02 -6.03
CA PRO A 44 -2.18 -0.41 -7.29
C PRO A 44 -2.48 -1.35 -8.47
N GLY A 45 -2.96 -0.79 -9.58
CA GLY A 45 -3.21 -1.48 -10.83
C GLY A 45 -2.02 -1.49 -11.80
N ASP A 46 -1.02 -0.63 -11.59
CA ASP A 46 0.18 -0.56 -12.43
C ASP A 46 1.43 -0.07 -11.67
N VAL A 47 2.56 0.00 -12.36
CA VAL A 47 3.86 0.44 -11.79
C VAL A 47 3.85 1.90 -11.33
N GLN A 48 2.98 2.73 -11.90
CA GLN A 48 2.87 4.13 -11.55
C GLN A 48 2.07 4.32 -10.26
N GLU A 49 0.93 3.66 -10.16
CA GLU A 49 0.10 3.62 -8.96
C GLU A 49 0.84 2.97 -7.80
N ALA A 50 1.73 2.00 -8.03
CA ALA A 50 2.54 1.41 -6.97
C ALA A 50 3.40 2.48 -6.26
N LEU A 51 3.95 3.44 -7.00
CA LEU A 51 4.71 4.56 -6.45
C LEU A 51 3.82 5.61 -5.78
N ASP A 52 2.72 5.97 -6.44
CA ASP A 52 1.79 7.00 -5.97
C ASP A 52 1.08 6.54 -4.69
N LEU A 53 0.50 5.33 -4.69
CA LEU A 53 -0.14 4.74 -3.52
C LEU A 53 0.87 4.37 -2.44
N GLY A 54 2.13 4.05 -2.78
CA GLY A 54 3.19 3.87 -1.79
C GLY A 54 3.46 5.16 -0.99
N ARG A 55 3.57 6.30 -1.68
CA ARG A 55 3.67 7.62 -1.03
C ARG A 55 2.40 7.96 -0.23
N HIS A 56 1.23 7.65 -0.78
CA HIS A 56 -0.03 7.85 -0.08
C HIS A 56 -0.12 7.01 1.20
N ALA A 57 0.32 5.75 1.17
CA ALA A 57 0.34 4.85 2.33
C ALA A 57 1.18 5.40 3.48
N ILE A 58 2.35 5.98 3.17
CA ILE A 58 3.21 6.62 4.18
C ILE A 58 2.48 7.79 4.85
N ALA A 59 1.84 8.65 4.06
CA ALA A 59 1.09 9.79 4.58
C ALA A 59 -0.13 9.36 5.39
N LEU A 60 -0.90 8.39 4.90
CA LEU A 60 -2.06 7.82 5.58
C LEU A 60 -1.66 7.17 6.90
N SER A 61 -0.55 6.41 6.92
CA SER A 61 -0.04 5.80 8.15
C SER A 61 0.35 6.85 9.19
N ARG A 62 1.10 7.88 8.78
CA ARG A 62 1.48 9.00 9.66
C ARG A 62 0.29 9.76 10.23
N LEU A 63 -0.73 9.99 9.41
CA LEU A 63 -1.93 10.74 9.80
C LEU A 63 -2.82 9.91 10.75
N SER A 64 -3.10 8.66 10.38
CA SER A 64 -4.03 7.80 11.11
C SER A 64 -3.41 7.12 12.33
N GLY A 65 -2.09 7.01 12.40
CA GLY A 65 -1.40 6.19 13.39
C GLY A 65 -1.52 4.69 13.13
N LEU A 66 -2.08 4.27 11.99
CA LEU A 66 -2.27 2.86 11.63
C LEU A 66 -1.14 2.36 10.73
N TRP A 67 -0.95 1.04 10.71
CA TRP A 67 -0.19 0.39 9.65
C TRP A 67 -1.05 0.40 8.39
N VAL A 68 -0.47 0.68 7.23
CA VAL A 68 -1.19 0.68 5.95
C VAL A 68 -0.59 -0.39 5.04
N GLY A 69 -1.44 -1.22 4.45
CA GLY A 69 -1.06 -2.24 3.49
C GLY A 69 -1.03 -1.70 2.07
N LEU A 70 0.00 -2.09 1.31
CA LEU A 70 0.04 -2.01 -0.13
C LEU A 70 0.10 -3.44 -0.67
N LYS A 71 -1.03 -3.92 -1.19
CA LYS A 71 -1.14 -5.23 -1.84
C LYS A 71 -0.64 -5.08 -3.27
N ILE A 72 0.37 -5.83 -3.68
CA ILE A 72 0.94 -5.78 -5.03
C ILE A 72 0.76 -7.17 -5.65
N VAL A 73 0.03 -7.25 -6.76
CA VAL A 73 -0.10 -8.52 -7.49
C VAL A 73 1.10 -8.78 -8.38
N ALA A 74 1.39 -10.05 -8.67
CA ALA A 74 2.51 -10.49 -9.51
C ALA A 74 2.61 -9.72 -10.84
N ASP A 75 1.48 -9.46 -11.51
CA ASP A 75 1.48 -8.72 -12.79
C ASP A 75 1.95 -7.27 -12.66
N VAL A 76 1.69 -6.63 -11.52
CA VAL A 76 2.18 -5.26 -11.22
C VAL A 76 3.64 -5.31 -10.76
N ALA A 77 4.01 -6.31 -9.95
CA ALA A 77 5.38 -6.49 -9.47
C ALA A 77 6.37 -6.80 -10.61
N ASP A 78 5.96 -7.63 -11.57
CA ASP A 78 6.70 -7.96 -12.79
C ASP A 78 6.51 -6.93 -13.91
N GLY A 79 5.59 -5.98 -13.69
CA GLY A 79 5.23 -4.96 -14.67
C GLY A 79 6.38 -4.02 -14.99
N THR A 80 6.36 -3.47 -16.20
CA THR A 80 7.30 -2.42 -16.61
C THR A 80 6.53 -1.27 -17.24
N GLY A 81 7.08 -0.06 -17.14
CA GLY A 81 6.48 1.13 -17.70
C GLY A 81 7.33 2.35 -17.43
N THR A 82 7.06 3.43 -18.16
CA THR A 82 7.59 4.75 -17.82
C THR A 82 6.77 5.31 -16.67
N VAL A 83 7.45 5.83 -15.66
CA VAL A 83 6.82 6.52 -14.53
C VAL A 83 7.17 8.00 -14.59
N ASP A 84 6.20 8.86 -14.31
CA ASP A 84 6.45 10.28 -14.09
C ASP A 84 6.78 10.50 -12.61
N LEU A 85 8.03 10.90 -12.37
CA LEU A 85 8.61 11.11 -11.06
C LEU A 85 8.75 12.61 -10.80
N HIS A 86 7.84 13.15 -10.00
CA HIS A 86 7.95 14.50 -9.49
C HIS A 86 7.65 14.53 -7.97
N PRO A 87 8.38 15.33 -7.16
CA PRO A 87 8.09 15.47 -5.73
C PRO A 87 6.65 15.91 -5.45
N ASP A 88 6.12 16.81 -6.29
CA ASP A 88 4.80 17.41 -6.11
C ASP A 88 3.67 16.68 -6.84
N ARG A 89 3.96 15.53 -7.47
CA ARG A 89 2.95 14.76 -8.20
C ARG A 89 1.83 14.25 -7.29
N LEU A 90 2.23 13.68 -6.15
CA LEU A 90 1.29 13.19 -5.16
C LEU A 90 1.38 14.04 -3.90
N VAL A 91 0.41 14.92 -3.73
CA VAL A 91 0.22 15.70 -2.52
C VAL A 91 -0.99 15.12 -1.76
N PRO A 92 -0.77 14.38 -0.66
CA PRO A 92 -1.85 13.85 0.16
C PRO A 92 -2.74 14.98 0.67
N ARG A 93 -4.03 14.93 0.35
CA ARG A 93 -5.01 15.86 0.92
C ARG A 93 -5.35 15.44 2.34
N LEU A 94 -4.99 16.29 3.29
CA LEU A 94 -5.33 16.06 4.69
C LEU A 94 -6.81 16.41 4.92
N PRO A 95 -7.55 15.58 5.67
CA PRO A 95 -8.91 15.92 6.08
C PRO A 95 -8.87 17.07 7.09
N GLU A 96 -9.92 17.89 7.11
CA GLU A 96 -10.18 18.80 8.22
C GLU A 96 -10.54 17.97 9.45
N LEU A 97 -9.72 18.03 10.49
CA LEU A 97 -9.99 17.38 11.77
C LEU A 97 -10.76 18.39 12.64
N ALA A 98 -11.97 18.02 13.03
CA ALA A 98 -12.85 18.81 13.90
C ALA A 98 -12.35 18.87 15.35
#